data_AF-A0A938RVN4-F1
#
_entry.id   AF-A0A938RVN4-F1
#
_cell.length_a   1.000
_cell.length_b   1.000
_cell.length_c   1.000
_cell.angle_alpha   90.00
_cell.angle_beta   90.00
_cell.angle_gamma   90.00
#
_symmetry.space_group_name_H-M   'P 1'
#
loop_
_entity.id
_entity.type
_entity.pdbx_description
1 polymer ?
#
loop_
_entity_poly.entity_id
_entity_poly.type
_entity_poly.pdbx_seq_one_letter_code
_entity_poly.pdbx_strand_id
1 'polypeptide(L)'
;MTRPLALFACAAAATACLSGGGSGGGSGPFTPIDGAAPGGDASTRADAPATPETQSAADAPGVDSGGPDAAAPDATKQDAAQPPPAGSHTVAACPDGAFAEPTPADPKASLATLTAGYKSTEAIAFVEAALGVRYPVGKTLLVEGKKVKMGGGKNCVDAFFQATKAGSASAALGQASTLVHECGHLYDLGQSGFSGHLYWLNEAAQFTCAGLAYQGANKGFARSLIKGDGFDATWPACASFGMSGCDGYAPIYLGGDPKDPKFDSGDQGYDMLLEEVAQYVNSLAVDYAFADHSQFSTSAEDGILTFLWYMTRYLHLARTQHPAVYTYLSGNPCWRQATLSIWGRAWLYLDKTKGNAKLNLKGAMLRQLVDHPDLLDEIQRLRQIEGCL
;
A
#
# COMPACT_ATOMS: atom_id res chain seq x y z
N MET A 1 -2.34 -2.91 -32.41
CA MET A 1 -1.00 -2.59 -31.90
C MET A 1 -0.99 -2.87 -30.41
N THR A 2 -0.50 -4.05 -30.01
CA THR A 2 -0.33 -4.47 -28.62
C THR A 2 0.92 -3.78 -28.06
N ARG A 3 0.75 -2.71 -27.27
CA ARG A 3 1.86 -2.17 -26.49
C ARG A 3 2.18 -3.17 -25.37
N PRO A 4 3.44 -3.60 -25.20
CA PRO A 4 3.79 -4.47 -24.08
C PRO A 4 3.48 -3.72 -22.78
N LEU A 5 2.67 -4.30 -21.90
CA LEU A 5 2.61 -3.87 -20.51
C LEU A 5 4.05 -3.99 -19.97
N ALA A 6 4.71 -2.86 -19.75
CA ALA A 6 5.99 -2.80 -19.08
C ALA A 6 5.74 -3.15 -17.60
N LEU A 7 5.84 -4.45 -17.31
CA LEU A 7 5.62 -5.02 -15.99
C LEU A 7 6.94 -4.91 -15.23
N PHE A 8 7.23 -3.75 -14.61
CA PHE A 8 8.53 -3.53 -13.96
C PHE A 8 8.52 -2.57 -12.77
N ALA A 9 9.38 -2.96 -11.80
CA ALA A 9 9.98 -2.23 -10.67
C ALA A 9 9.41 -2.43 -9.24
N CYS A 10 8.66 -3.50 -8.94
CA CYS A 10 8.34 -3.84 -7.54
C CYS A 10 9.46 -4.64 -6.81
N ALA A 11 10.33 -5.33 -7.58
CA ALA A 11 11.37 -6.23 -7.06
C ALA A 11 12.37 -5.64 -6.06
N ALA A 12 12.64 -4.33 -6.15
CA ALA A 12 13.61 -3.68 -5.28
C ALA A 12 13.08 -3.52 -3.84
N ALA A 13 11.77 -3.30 -3.67
CA ALA A 13 11.18 -3.01 -2.35
C ALA A 13 11.01 -4.28 -1.50
N ALA A 14 10.47 -5.35 -2.09
CA ALA A 14 10.22 -6.59 -1.37
C ALA A 14 11.52 -7.29 -0.89
N THR A 15 12.62 -7.12 -1.64
CA THR A 15 13.91 -7.76 -1.29
C THR A 15 14.60 -7.09 -0.09
N ALA A 16 14.44 -5.77 0.15
CA ALA A 16 15.03 -5.15 1.33
C ALA A 16 14.14 -5.15 2.58
N CYS A 17 12.85 -5.49 2.46
CA CYS A 17 12.05 -5.88 3.63
C CYS A 17 12.63 -7.13 4.32
N LEU A 18 13.44 -7.94 3.62
CA LEU A 18 14.00 -9.21 4.09
C LEU A 18 15.51 -9.19 4.39
N SER A 19 16.23 -8.09 4.13
CA SER A 19 17.69 -8.02 4.27
C SER A 19 18.21 -7.04 5.34
N GLY A 20 17.46 -6.90 6.44
CA GLY A 20 17.96 -6.24 7.64
C GLY A 20 18.81 -7.15 8.52
N GLY A 21 20.09 -7.37 8.17
CA GLY A 21 21.07 -7.93 9.11
C GLY A 21 22.09 -8.89 8.50
N GLY A 22 23.19 -8.37 7.96
CA GLY A 22 24.33 -9.17 7.55
C GLY A 22 25.52 -8.32 7.17
N SER A 23 26.33 -7.91 8.15
CA SER A 23 27.69 -7.43 7.90
C SER A 23 28.53 -8.61 7.39
N GLY A 24 28.76 -8.66 6.08
CA GLY A 24 29.64 -9.63 5.44
C GLY A 24 30.01 -9.16 4.05
N GLY A 25 31.19 -8.54 3.92
CA GLY A 25 31.71 -8.02 2.66
C GLY A 25 31.83 -9.10 1.59
N GLY A 26 31.35 -8.79 0.39
CA GLY A 26 31.41 -9.65 -0.77
C GLY A 26 30.93 -8.90 -2.00
N SER A 27 31.79 -8.02 -2.51
CA SER A 27 31.61 -7.31 -3.77
C SER A 27 31.62 -8.29 -4.95
N GLY A 28 30.47 -8.45 -5.61
CA GLY A 28 30.32 -9.05 -6.93
C GLY A 28 29.32 -8.21 -7.74
N PRO A 29 29.57 -7.93 -9.03
CA PRO A 29 28.86 -6.89 -9.76
C PRO A 29 27.52 -7.40 -10.28
N PHE A 30 26.46 -6.64 -10.06
CA PHE A 30 25.24 -6.73 -10.87
C PHE A 30 25.19 -5.48 -11.75
N THR A 31 25.44 -5.68 -13.05
CA THR A 31 25.31 -4.67 -14.09
C THR A 31 23.84 -4.40 -14.39
N PRO A 32 23.36 -3.14 -14.32
CA PRO A 32 22.08 -2.77 -14.88
C PRO A 32 22.10 -2.94 -16.40
N ILE A 33 20.98 -3.42 -16.96
CA ILE A 33 20.73 -3.39 -18.40
C ILE A 33 20.66 -1.92 -18.85
N ASP A 34 21.35 -1.65 -19.95
CA ASP A 34 21.84 -0.35 -20.39
C ASP A 34 20.81 0.78 -20.55
N GLY A 35 21.27 1.98 -20.20
CA GLY A 35 20.71 3.28 -20.55
C GLY A 35 21.77 4.36 -20.31
N ALA A 36 22.80 4.36 -21.16
CA ALA A 36 23.98 5.20 -21.06
C ALA A 36 23.65 6.71 -21.04
N ALA A 37 24.30 7.43 -20.12
CA ALA A 37 24.49 8.87 -20.15
C ALA A 37 25.96 9.19 -20.47
N PRO A 38 26.22 10.32 -21.14
CA PRO A 38 27.32 11.20 -20.76
C PRO A 38 26.80 12.64 -20.61
N GLY A 39 27.25 13.51 -19.71
CA GLY A 39 28.43 13.58 -18.87
C GLY A 39 28.80 15.08 -18.73
N GLY A 40 29.20 15.52 -17.53
CA GLY A 40 29.87 16.81 -17.24
C GLY A 40 28.97 18.06 -17.21
N ASP A 41 29.18 19.09 -16.40
CA ASP A 41 30.31 19.39 -15.51
C ASP A 41 29.94 20.51 -14.51
N ALA A 42 30.62 20.45 -13.35
CA ALA A 42 31.05 21.47 -12.39
C ALA A 42 30.31 22.80 -12.05
N SER A 43 30.49 23.16 -10.76
CA SER A 43 30.57 24.51 -10.14
C SER A 43 29.24 25.16 -9.72
N THR A 44 29.08 25.84 -8.57
CA THR A 44 29.97 26.27 -7.46
C THR A 44 29.12 26.67 -6.25
N ARG A 45 29.74 26.61 -5.06
CA ARG A 45 29.29 27.17 -3.77
C ARG A 45 29.19 28.70 -3.83
N ALA A 46 28.21 29.30 -3.16
CA ALA A 46 28.32 30.64 -2.60
C ALA A 46 27.40 30.82 -1.37
N ASP A 47 27.89 31.65 -0.46
CA ASP A 47 27.47 31.86 0.93
C ASP A 47 26.16 32.66 1.14
N ALA A 48 25.67 32.60 2.39
CA ALA A 48 24.57 33.37 2.97
C ALA A 48 24.78 34.90 2.95
N PRO A 49 23.76 35.73 3.28
CA PRO A 49 23.58 36.13 4.69
C PRO A 49 22.13 36.40 5.14
N ALA A 50 22.01 36.73 6.44
CA ALA A 50 20.83 36.85 7.28
C ALA A 50 20.02 38.18 7.18
N THR A 51 18.71 38.08 7.50
CA THR A 51 17.76 38.94 8.29
C THR A 51 17.89 40.49 8.30
N PRO A 52 16.80 41.30 8.36
CA PRO A 52 16.02 41.47 9.61
C PRO A 52 14.51 41.86 9.55
N GLU A 53 13.85 41.56 10.68
CA GLU A 53 12.71 42.17 11.40
C GLU A 53 11.75 43.19 10.73
N THR A 54 10.45 43.06 11.05
CA THR A 54 9.63 44.19 11.53
C THR A 54 8.38 43.76 12.31
N GLN A 55 8.02 44.60 13.27
CA GLN A 55 7.12 44.43 14.42
C GLN A 55 5.68 44.92 14.17
N SER A 56 4.76 44.55 15.09
CA SER A 56 3.65 45.34 15.71
C SER A 56 2.39 44.46 15.85
N ALA A 57 1.93 44.07 17.06
CA ALA A 57 1.07 44.81 18.02
C ALA A 57 -0.31 45.19 17.42
N ALA A 58 -1.49 45.02 18.04
CA ALA A 58 -1.87 44.87 19.44
C ALA A 58 -3.34 44.39 19.59
N ASP A 59 -3.69 44.07 20.84
CA ASP A 59 -4.98 44.26 21.54
C ASP A 59 -6.23 43.37 21.34
N ALA A 60 -6.77 42.99 22.51
CA ALA A 60 -7.95 42.16 22.84
C ALA A 60 -9.21 43.06 23.06
N PRO A 61 -10.21 42.72 23.93
CA PRO A 61 -11.06 41.53 24.14
C PRO A 61 -12.59 41.85 24.09
N GLY A 62 -13.49 40.86 24.22
CA GLY A 62 -14.90 41.05 24.65
C GLY A 62 -15.75 39.76 24.63
N VAL A 63 -16.20 39.14 25.74
CA VAL A 63 -17.48 39.31 26.53
C VAL A 63 -18.73 39.61 25.66
N ASP A 64 -19.95 39.06 25.82
CA ASP A 64 -20.65 38.31 26.88
C ASP A 64 -22.04 37.81 26.35
N SER A 65 -22.63 36.84 27.07
CA SER A 65 -24.04 36.57 27.44
C SER A 65 -25.26 36.44 26.48
N GLY A 66 -26.06 35.40 26.80
CA GLY A 66 -27.53 35.30 26.66
C GLY A 66 -28.00 34.45 25.47
N GLY A 67 -28.88 33.45 25.56
CA GLY A 67 -29.96 33.09 26.48
C GLY A 67 -31.02 32.31 25.66
N PRO A 68 -31.89 31.49 26.26
CA PRO A 68 -32.52 30.34 25.60
C PRO A 68 -33.90 30.64 25.00
N ASP A 69 -34.28 29.91 23.95
CA ASP A 69 -35.68 29.78 23.54
C ASP A 69 -36.05 28.33 23.21
N ALA A 70 -37.12 27.89 23.88
CA ALA A 70 -37.74 26.59 23.74
C ALA A 70 -38.79 26.62 22.63
N ALA A 71 -38.79 25.59 21.77
CA ALA A 71 -39.91 25.28 20.89
C ALA A 71 -40.22 23.77 20.95
N ALA A 72 -41.52 23.50 20.85
CA ALA A 72 -42.27 22.29 21.19
C ALA A 72 -41.95 21.03 20.33
N PRO A 73 -42.42 19.83 20.74
CA PRO A 73 -42.01 18.56 20.16
C PRO A 73 -42.89 18.19 18.97
N ASP A 74 -42.28 17.78 17.85
CA ASP A 74 -43.02 17.09 16.79
C ASP A 74 -42.16 16.07 16.03
N ALA A 75 -42.83 14.97 15.68
CA ALA A 75 -42.52 13.93 14.72
C ALA A 75 -41.16 13.19 14.82
N THR A 76 -41.26 11.94 15.29
CA THR A 76 -40.47 10.74 14.91
C THR A 76 -39.31 11.01 13.94
N LYS A 77 -38.16 11.38 14.49
CA LYS A 77 -36.87 11.17 13.84
C LYS A 77 -36.54 9.68 13.98
N GLN A 78 -36.44 8.98 12.85
CA GLN A 78 -35.54 7.83 12.78
C GLN A 78 -34.22 8.30 13.37
N ASP A 79 -33.74 7.59 14.39
CA ASP A 79 -32.44 7.82 14.98
C ASP A 79 -31.42 7.90 13.84
N ALA A 80 -31.00 9.12 13.52
CA ALA A 80 -29.87 9.34 12.65
C ALA A 80 -28.75 8.56 13.32
N ALA A 81 -28.25 7.52 12.64
CA ALA A 81 -27.14 6.73 13.13
C ALA A 81 -26.08 7.71 13.61
N GLN A 82 -25.79 7.66 14.90
CA GLN A 82 -24.83 8.56 15.50
C GLN A 82 -23.53 8.39 14.70
N PRO A 83 -22.92 9.48 14.19
CA PRO A 83 -21.69 9.35 13.43
C PRO A 83 -20.71 8.53 14.27
N PRO A 84 -20.02 7.54 13.68
CA PRO A 84 -19.15 6.65 14.41
C PRO A 84 -18.19 7.48 15.24
N PRO A 85 -17.78 6.99 16.42
CA PRO A 85 -16.82 7.70 17.24
C PRO A 85 -15.65 8.17 16.39
N ALA A 86 -15.29 9.45 16.51
CA ALA A 86 -14.07 9.95 15.92
C ALA A 86 -12.92 9.01 16.32
N GLY A 87 -12.30 8.34 15.34
CA GLY A 87 -11.19 7.41 15.56
C GLY A 87 -11.45 5.93 15.27
N SER A 88 -12.64 5.51 14.82
CA SER A 88 -12.79 4.14 14.29
C SER A 88 -12.25 4.05 12.85
N HIS A 89 -11.20 3.24 12.65
CA HIS A 89 -10.64 2.99 11.32
C HIS A 89 -11.62 2.32 10.38
N THR A 90 -12.64 1.62 10.87
CA THR A 90 -13.69 0.98 10.06
C THR A 90 -15.08 1.29 10.62
N VAL A 91 -16.12 1.11 9.80
CA VAL A 91 -17.51 1.27 10.22
C VAL A 91 -18.29 0.04 9.80
N ALA A 92 -18.92 -0.66 10.75
CA ALA A 92 -19.54 -1.97 10.51
C ALA A 92 -20.61 -1.97 9.41
N ALA A 93 -21.33 -0.85 9.23
CA ALA A 93 -22.34 -0.69 8.19
C ALA A 93 -21.75 -0.38 6.79
N CYS A 94 -20.45 -0.09 6.70
CA CYS A 94 -19.75 0.26 5.47
C CYS A 94 -18.96 -0.95 4.93
N PRO A 95 -18.60 -0.96 3.64
CA PRO A 95 -17.77 -2.02 3.05
C PRO A 95 -16.44 -2.27 3.77
N ASP A 96 -15.88 -1.28 4.47
CA ASP A 96 -14.65 -1.43 5.24
C ASP A 96 -14.82 -2.20 6.56
N GLY A 97 -15.91 -1.99 7.30
CA GLY A 97 -16.21 -2.74 8.52
C GLY A 97 -16.98 -4.03 8.26
N ALA A 98 -17.66 -4.12 7.12
CA ALA A 98 -18.35 -5.33 6.68
C ALA A 98 -17.39 -6.33 6.00
N PHE A 99 -16.18 -5.92 5.62
CA PHE A 99 -15.21 -6.83 5.03
C PHE A 99 -14.85 -7.95 6.03
N ALA A 100 -15.00 -9.18 5.59
CA ALA A 100 -14.56 -10.36 6.31
C ALA A 100 -13.63 -11.17 5.42
N GLU A 101 -12.54 -11.67 6.01
CA GLU A 101 -11.72 -12.70 5.40
C GLU A 101 -12.24 -14.06 5.89
N PRO A 102 -12.89 -14.89 5.04
CA PRO A 102 -13.53 -16.12 5.51
C PRO A 102 -12.55 -17.12 6.15
N THR A 103 -11.32 -17.14 5.64
CA THR A 103 -10.20 -17.92 6.20
C THR A 103 -9.03 -16.97 6.47
N PRO A 104 -9.08 -16.18 7.56
CA PRO A 104 -8.03 -15.23 7.88
C PRO A 104 -6.73 -15.97 8.18
N ALA A 105 -5.61 -15.27 8.03
CA ALA A 105 -4.33 -15.85 8.41
C ALA A 105 -4.32 -16.35 9.88
N ASP A 106 -3.83 -17.56 10.10
CA ASP A 106 -3.72 -18.21 11.40
C ASP A 106 -2.27 -18.62 11.71
N PRO A 107 -1.53 -17.82 12.50
CA PRO A 107 -0.16 -18.16 12.89
C PRO A 107 -0.07 -19.37 13.83
N LYS A 108 -1.18 -19.82 14.42
CA LYS A 108 -1.20 -20.93 15.38
C LYS A 108 -1.44 -22.28 14.71
N ALA A 109 -1.93 -22.31 13.47
CA ALA A 109 -2.10 -23.54 12.73
C ALA A 109 -0.74 -24.24 12.53
N SER A 110 -0.67 -25.52 12.89
CA SER A 110 0.60 -26.25 12.99
C SER A 110 1.16 -26.59 11.62
N LEU A 111 2.45 -26.31 11.42
CA LEU A 111 3.23 -26.70 10.24
C LEU A 111 4.18 -27.87 10.52
N ALA A 112 4.13 -28.48 11.71
CA ALA A 112 5.15 -29.42 12.18
C ALA A 112 5.44 -30.56 11.19
N THR A 113 4.39 -31.17 10.63
CA THR A 113 4.53 -32.24 9.62
C THR A 113 5.18 -31.74 8.33
N LEU A 114 4.79 -30.56 7.85
CA LEU A 114 5.37 -29.96 6.63
C LEU A 114 6.84 -29.59 6.84
N THR A 115 7.17 -29.00 7.99
CA THR A 115 8.54 -28.61 8.35
C THR A 115 9.45 -29.83 8.51
N ALA A 116 8.98 -30.90 9.15
CA ALA A 116 9.76 -32.13 9.32
C ALA A 116 10.06 -32.84 7.99
N GLY A 117 9.14 -32.74 7.02
CA GLY A 117 9.29 -33.31 5.68
C GLY A 117 9.99 -32.40 4.67
N TYR A 118 10.47 -31.23 5.08
CA TYR A 118 10.99 -30.21 4.15
C TYR A 118 12.19 -30.69 3.33
N LYS A 119 12.13 -30.42 2.03
CA LYS A 119 13.26 -30.56 1.10
C LYS A 119 13.41 -29.29 0.28
N SER A 120 14.64 -28.79 0.13
CA SER A 120 14.92 -27.57 -0.65
C SER A 120 14.54 -27.70 -2.13
N THR A 121 14.63 -28.91 -2.69
CA THR A 121 14.18 -29.21 -4.06
C THR A 121 12.66 -29.10 -4.25
N GLU A 122 11.89 -29.11 -3.16
CA GLU A 122 10.42 -29.04 -3.14
C GLU A 122 9.94 -27.73 -2.48
N ALA A 123 10.82 -26.73 -2.35
CA ALA A 123 10.56 -25.56 -1.51
C ALA A 123 9.30 -24.77 -1.91
N ILE A 124 8.99 -24.64 -3.20
CA ILE A 124 7.76 -23.98 -3.66
C ILE A 124 6.51 -24.78 -3.29
N ALA A 125 6.53 -26.09 -3.49
CA ALA A 125 5.41 -26.95 -3.08
C ALA A 125 5.19 -26.90 -1.56
N PHE A 126 6.28 -26.82 -0.79
CA PHE A 126 6.22 -26.61 0.65
C PHE A 126 5.60 -25.23 1.02
N VAL A 127 6.02 -24.13 0.37
CA VAL A 127 5.43 -22.80 0.61
C VAL A 127 3.93 -22.79 0.28
N GLU A 128 3.53 -23.40 -0.83
CA GLU A 128 2.11 -23.54 -1.22
C GLU A 128 1.31 -24.33 -0.18
N ALA A 129 1.87 -25.44 0.32
CA ALA A 129 1.22 -26.25 1.35
C ALA A 129 1.10 -25.48 2.68
N ALA A 130 2.15 -24.78 3.09
CA ALA A 130 2.17 -23.99 4.32
C ALA A 130 1.19 -22.80 4.26
N LEU A 131 1.12 -22.10 3.13
CA LEU A 131 0.08 -21.09 2.88
C LEU A 131 -1.31 -21.73 2.93
N GLY A 132 -1.49 -22.93 2.38
CA GLY A 132 -2.78 -23.63 2.48
C GLY A 132 -3.22 -23.92 3.91
N VAL A 133 -2.29 -24.06 4.86
CA VAL A 133 -2.58 -24.27 6.28
C VAL A 133 -2.83 -22.96 7.00
N ARG A 134 -1.98 -21.95 6.78
CA ARG A 134 -1.99 -20.72 7.59
C ARG A 134 -2.60 -19.50 6.93
N TYR A 135 -2.70 -19.44 5.61
CA TYR A 135 -3.28 -18.31 4.88
C TYR A 135 -3.78 -18.72 3.48
N PRO A 136 -4.98 -19.35 3.39
CA PRO A 136 -5.48 -19.92 2.14
C PRO A 136 -5.60 -18.92 0.99
N VAL A 137 -5.94 -17.66 1.29
CA VAL A 137 -5.98 -16.58 0.28
C VAL A 137 -4.61 -16.38 -0.37
N GLY A 138 -3.53 -16.35 0.43
CA GLY A 138 -2.16 -16.26 -0.10
C GLY A 138 -1.78 -17.47 -0.95
N LYS A 139 -2.27 -18.68 -0.61
CA LYS A 139 -2.09 -19.86 -1.48
C LYS A 139 -2.76 -19.66 -2.84
N THR A 140 -4.00 -19.15 -2.87
CA THR A 140 -4.71 -18.88 -4.12
C THR A 140 -3.92 -17.90 -4.99
N LEU A 141 -3.47 -16.78 -4.42
CA LEU A 141 -2.66 -15.79 -5.14
C LEU A 141 -1.37 -16.40 -5.72
N LEU A 142 -0.64 -17.20 -4.94
CA LEU A 142 0.57 -17.88 -5.42
C LEU A 142 0.25 -18.86 -6.55
N VAL A 143 -0.79 -19.68 -6.39
CA VAL A 143 -1.14 -20.74 -7.35
C VAL A 143 -1.70 -20.18 -8.65
N GLU A 144 -2.54 -19.15 -8.59
CA GLU A 144 -3.13 -18.54 -9.77
C GLU A 144 -2.17 -17.54 -10.43
N GLY A 145 -1.46 -16.71 -9.65
CA GLY A 145 -0.48 -15.76 -10.17
C GLY A 145 0.66 -16.43 -10.92
N LYS A 146 1.15 -17.59 -10.47
CA LYS A 146 2.23 -18.31 -11.18
C LYS A 146 1.81 -18.87 -12.55
N LYS A 147 0.50 -18.92 -12.85
CA LYS A 147 -0.01 -19.31 -14.18
C LYS A 147 0.12 -18.18 -15.19
N VAL A 148 0.17 -16.93 -14.73
CA VAL A 148 0.31 -15.74 -15.57
C VAL A 148 1.79 -15.54 -15.91
N LYS A 149 2.08 -15.28 -17.19
CA LYS A 149 3.44 -15.10 -17.69
C LYS A 149 3.72 -13.61 -17.94
N MET A 150 4.88 -13.19 -17.48
CA MET A 150 5.48 -11.88 -17.72
C MET A 150 6.26 -11.86 -19.04
N GLY A 151 6.82 -10.69 -19.39
CA GLY A 151 7.79 -10.57 -20.45
C GLY A 151 8.92 -11.60 -20.32
N GLY A 152 9.26 -12.29 -21.42
CA GLY A 152 10.26 -13.36 -21.42
C GLY A 152 9.76 -14.73 -20.90
N GLY A 153 8.45 -14.90 -20.70
CA GLY A 153 7.83 -16.21 -20.39
C GLY A 153 7.99 -16.69 -18.94
N LYS A 154 8.59 -15.87 -18.07
CA LYS A 154 8.73 -16.11 -16.64
C LYS A 154 7.43 -15.81 -15.90
N ASN A 155 7.13 -16.51 -14.81
CA ASN A 155 6.07 -16.11 -13.86
C ASN A 155 6.68 -15.48 -12.59
N CYS A 156 5.85 -15.11 -11.60
CA CYS A 156 6.32 -14.55 -10.32
C CYS A 156 7.31 -15.48 -9.61
N VAL A 157 7.06 -16.79 -9.58
CA VAL A 157 7.96 -17.74 -8.91
C VAL A 157 9.33 -17.74 -9.57
N ASP A 158 9.37 -17.79 -10.92
CA ASP A 158 10.62 -17.76 -11.70
C ASP A 158 11.43 -16.47 -11.47
N ALA A 159 10.75 -15.36 -11.17
CA ALA A 159 11.37 -14.05 -11.02
C ALA A 159 11.78 -13.72 -9.57
N PHE A 160 11.00 -14.16 -8.59
CA PHE A 160 11.12 -13.69 -7.21
C PHE A 160 11.49 -14.77 -6.20
N PHE A 161 11.37 -16.06 -6.55
CA PHE A 161 11.85 -17.11 -5.68
C PHE A 161 13.35 -17.37 -5.86
N GLN A 162 14.09 -17.31 -4.77
CA GLN A 162 15.51 -17.63 -4.73
C GLN A 162 15.70 -19.02 -4.13
N ALA A 163 15.66 -20.04 -4.98
CA ALA A 163 15.82 -21.45 -4.58
C ALA A 163 17.15 -21.69 -3.82
N THR A 164 18.22 -20.99 -4.18
CA THR A 164 19.52 -21.06 -3.49
C THR A 164 19.48 -20.52 -2.06
N LYS A 165 18.49 -19.70 -1.71
CA LYS A 165 18.27 -19.19 -0.35
C LYS A 165 17.25 -20.01 0.44
N ALA A 166 16.60 -20.99 -0.18
CA ALA A 166 15.65 -21.88 0.47
C ALA A 166 16.34 -23.15 1.00
N GLY A 167 17.37 -22.99 1.83
CA GLY A 167 18.11 -24.12 2.41
C GLY A 167 17.36 -24.82 3.57
N SER A 168 16.35 -24.17 4.13
CA SER A 168 15.55 -24.66 5.25
C SER A 168 14.08 -24.25 5.10
N ALA A 169 13.19 -24.91 5.83
CA ALA A 169 11.78 -24.56 5.87
C ALA A 169 11.55 -23.09 6.25
N SER A 170 12.24 -22.59 7.28
CA SER A 170 12.15 -21.19 7.70
C SER A 170 12.62 -20.23 6.60
N ALA A 171 13.70 -20.57 5.88
CA ALA A 171 14.23 -19.74 4.81
C ALA A 171 13.34 -19.76 3.55
N ALA A 172 12.62 -20.86 3.30
CA ALA A 172 11.59 -20.91 2.28
C ALA A 172 10.36 -20.08 2.66
N LEU A 173 9.86 -20.21 3.90
CA LEU A 173 8.74 -19.40 4.41
C LEU A 173 9.07 -17.91 4.45
N GLY A 174 10.32 -17.54 4.73
CA GLY A 174 10.78 -16.15 4.70
C GLY A 174 10.66 -15.48 3.32
N GLN A 175 10.47 -16.24 2.24
CA GLN A 175 10.23 -15.70 0.89
C GLN A 175 8.74 -15.66 0.53
N ALA A 176 7.85 -16.20 1.37
CA ALA A 176 6.43 -16.33 1.06
C ALA A 176 5.74 -14.97 0.89
N SER A 177 6.10 -13.96 1.70
CA SER A 177 5.50 -12.62 1.64
C SER A 177 5.74 -11.95 0.28
N THR A 178 7.01 -11.95 -0.18
CA THR A 178 7.37 -11.50 -1.52
C THR A 178 6.68 -12.30 -2.61
N LEU A 179 6.62 -13.63 -2.50
CA LEU A 179 5.96 -14.45 -3.52
C LEU A 179 4.48 -14.16 -3.64
N VAL A 180 3.75 -14.09 -2.52
CA VAL A 180 2.32 -13.80 -2.54
C VAL A 180 2.06 -12.38 -3.05
N HIS A 181 2.88 -11.42 -2.68
CA HIS A 181 2.82 -10.04 -3.19
C HIS A 181 2.96 -10.00 -4.72
N GLU A 182 4.05 -10.54 -5.25
CA GLU A 182 4.37 -10.46 -6.68
C GLU A 182 3.49 -11.37 -7.54
N CYS A 183 3.05 -12.50 -6.99
CA CYS A 183 2.03 -13.32 -7.66
C CYS A 183 0.64 -12.68 -7.60
N GLY A 184 0.33 -11.90 -6.57
CA GLY A 184 -0.90 -11.11 -6.48
C GLY A 184 -1.00 -10.10 -7.60
N HIS A 185 0.06 -9.29 -7.81
CA HIS A 185 0.22 -8.41 -8.97
C HIS A 185 -0.11 -9.13 -10.28
N LEU A 186 0.52 -10.28 -10.51
CA LEU A 186 0.33 -11.04 -11.75
C LEU A 186 -1.07 -11.61 -11.88
N TYR A 187 -1.69 -12.04 -10.79
CA TYR A 187 -3.03 -12.56 -10.82
C TYR A 187 -4.02 -11.46 -11.18
N ASP A 188 -3.97 -10.32 -10.50
CA ASP A 188 -4.83 -9.17 -10.77
C ASP A 188 -4.64 -8.66 -12.21
N LEU A 189 -3.39 -8.48 -12.67
CA LEU A 189 -3.10 -8.07 -14.04
C LEU A 189 -3.51 -9.11 -15.08
N GLY A 190 -3.34 -10.40 -14.80
CA GLY A 190 -3.67 -11.49 -15.72
C GLY A 190 -5.17 -11.69 -15.92
N GLN A 191 -5.97 -11.30 -14.93
CA GLN A 191 -7.43 -11.29 -15.02
C GLN A 191 -7.99 -9.92 -15.42
N SER A 192 -7.16 -8.87 -15.38
CA SER A 192 -7.53 -7.53 -15.84
C SER A 192 -7.75 -7.53 -17.36
N GLY A 193 -8.75 -6.75 -17.79
CA GLY A 193 -9.08 -6.56 -19.20
C GLY A 193 -8.55 -5.22 -19.71
N PHE A 194 -8.68 -5.00 -21.03
CA PHE A 194 -8.30 -3.72 -21.65
C PHE A 194 -8.99 -2.51 -21.02
N SER A 195 -10.20 -2.69 -20.49
CA SER A 195 -11.03 -1.61 -19.95
C SER A 195 -11.17 -1.63 -18.43
N GLY A 196 -10.54 -2.56 -17.69
CA GLY A 196 -10.76 -2.67 -16.25
C GLY A 196 -9.65 -3.42 -15.53
N HIS A 197 -9.37 -2.97 -14.32
CA HIS A 197 -8.36 -3.51 -13.42
C HIS A 197 -9.03 -4.35 -12.34
N LEU A 198 -8.59 -5.60 -12.17
CA LEU A 198 -9.06 -6.49 -11.10
C LEU A 198 -8.38 -6.13 -9.78
N TYR A 199 -9.16 -6.17 -8.70
CA TYR A 199 -8.70 -6.20 -7.32
C TYR A 199 -9.28 -7.44 -6.67
N TRP A 200 -8.52 -8.52 -6.62
CA TRP A 200 -8.97 -9.76 -5.98
C TRP A 200 -8.56 -9.76 -4.51
N LEU A 201 -9.54 -9.74 -3.59
CA LEU A 201 -9.27 -9.81 -2.15
C LEU A 201 -9.49 -11.24 -1.64
N ASN A 202 -10.62 -11.83 -2.03
CA ASN A 202 -10.94 -13.24 -1.84
C ASN A 202 -12.09 -13.65 -2.78
N GLU A 203 -12.57 -14.89 -2.68
CA GLU A 203 -13.66 -15.40 -3.53
C GLU A 203 -14.99 -14.64 -3.36
N ALA A 204 -15.23 -14.04 -2.20
CA ALA A 204 -16.45 -13.28 -1.91
C ALA A 204 -16.32 -11.78 -2.24
N ALA A 205 -15.10 -11.26 -2.38
CA ALA A 205 -14.81 -9.85 -2.58
C ALA A 205 -13.76 -9.66 -3.67
N GLN A 206 -14.23 -9.31 -4.87
CA GLN A 206 -13.41 -8.95 -6.01
C GLN A 206 -14.05 -7.80 -6.78
N PHE A 207 -13.23 -6.90 -7.32
CA PHE A 207 -13.70 -5.70 -8.01
C PHE A 207 -12.99 -5.58 -9.35
N THR A 208 -13.72 -5.34 -10.44
CA THR A 208 -13.11 -5.01 -11.74
C THR A 208 -13.48 -3.59 -12.11
N CYS A 209 -12.60 -2.64 -11.78
CA CYS A 209 -12.90 -1.22 -11.93
C CYS A 209 -12.28 -0.63 -13.20
N ALA A 210 -13.10 0.11 -13.95
CA ALA A 210 -12.71 0.67 -15.23
C ALA A 210 -12.10 2.07 -15.09
N GLY A 211 -11.26 2.43 -16.06
CA GLY A 211 -11.07 3.82 -16.47
C GLY A 211 -10.15 4.70 -15.64
N LEU A 212 -9.22 4.18 -14.84
CA LEU A 212 -8.26 5.01 -14.08
C LEU A 212 -6.79 4.94 -14.55
N ALA A 213 -6.48 4.20 -15.60
CA ALA A 213 -5.14 4.21 -16.15
C ALA A 213 -4.71 5.65 -16.46
N TYR A 214 -3.61 6.09 -15.86
CA TYR A 214 -3.01 7.41 -16.08
C TYR A 214 -2.77 7.65 -17.58
N GLN A 215 -2.34 6.61 -18.30
CA GLN A 215 -2.14 6.67 -19.74
C GLN A 215 -3.48 6.51 -20.50
N GLY A 216 -4.12 7.64 -20.82
CA GLY A 216 -5.03 7.72 -21.96
C GLY A 216 -6.49 8.10 -21.70
N ALA A 217 -6.87 8.44 -20.46
CA ALA A 217 -8.28 8.74 -20.17
C ALA A 217 -8.59 10.01 -19.36
N ASN A 218 -7.60 10.81 -18.93
CA ASN A 218 -7.80 12.01 -18.09
C ASN A 218 -8.61 11.78 -16.80
N LYS A 219 -8.74 10.52 -16.36
CA LYS A 219 -9.57 10.13 -15.22
C LYS A 219 -8.77 9.91 -13.94
N GLY A 220 -7.44 9.96 -14.04
CA GLY A 220 -6.51 9.98 -12.92
C GLY A 220 -5.33 10.90 -13.22
N PHE A 221 -4.46 11.09 -12.23
CA PHE A 221 -3.15 11.73 -12.35
C PHE A 221 -2.06 10.80 -11.80
N ALA A 222 -0.80 11.08 -12.12
CA ALA A 222 0.34 10.29 -11.67
C ALA A 222 0.52 10.37 -10.15
N ARG A 223 0.72 9.23 -9.49
CA ARG A 223 0.91 9.18 -8.03
C ARG A 223 2.16 9.94 -7.57
N SER A 224 3.16 10.14 -8.44
CA SER A 224 4.33 10.98 -8.18
C SER A 224 3.97 12.43 -7.80
N LEU A 225 2.80 12.93 -8.20
CA LEU A 225 2.36 14.29 -7.85
C LEU A 225 2.13 14.49 -6.35
N ILE A 226 1.94 13.43 -5.56
CA ILE A 226 1.82 13.58 -4.10
C ILE A 226 3.13 14.07 -3.48
N LYS A 227 4.30 13.90 -4.12
CA LYS A 227 5.60 14.42 -3.64
C LYS A 227 5.70 15.96 -3.58
N GLY A 228 4.66 16.68 -3.99
CA GLY A 228 4.58 18.13 -3.88
C GLY A 228 3.36 18.61 -3.08
N ASP A 229 2.63 17.71 -2.42
CA ASP A 229 1.47 18.08 -1.63
C ASP A 229 1.87 18.64 -0.24
N GLY A 230 0.88 19.08 0.52
CA GLY A 230 1.10 19.63 1.86
C GLY A 230 1.59 18.60 2.90
N PHE A 231 1.57 17.31 2.58
CA PHE A 231 1.94 16.24 3.49
C PHE A 231 3.37 15.75 3.27
N ASP A 232 3.99 16.03 2.12
CA ASP A 232 5.34 15.53 1.79
C ASP A 232 6.40 15.91 2.83
N ALA A 233 6.31 17.13 3.38
CA ALA A 233 7.23 17.63 4.39
C ALA A 233 7.15 16.86 5.72
N THR A 234 6.05 16.15 6.00
CA THR A 234 5.87 15.40 7.26
C THR A 234 6.69 14.12 7.30
N TRP A 235 6.97 13.53 6.14
CA TRP A 235 7.84 12.37 5.99
C TRP A 235 8.46 12.36 4.58
N PRO A 236 9.52 13.14 4.36
CA PRO A 236 10.05 13.39 3.03
C PRO A 236 10.71 12.14 2.43
N ALA A 237 10.71 12.07 1.10
CA ALA A 237 11.37 11.01 0.35
C ALA A 237 12.85 10.88 0.72
N CYS A 238 13.31 9.63 0.86
CA CYS A 238 14.74 9.35 0.95
C CYS A 238 15.46 9.69 -0.36
N ALA A 239 16.77 9.93 -0.28
CA ALA A 239 17.59 10.07 -1.49
C ALA A 239 17.71 8.73 -2.24
N SER A 240 17.65 7.62 -1.51
CA SER A 240 17.62 6.27 -2.06
C SER A 240 16.86 5.31 -1.15
N PHE A 241 16.46 4.18 -1.71
CA PHE A 241 15.83 3.11 -0.96
C PHE A 241 16.77 2.54 0.12
N GLY A 242 16.21 2.24 1.30
CA GLY A 242 16.97 1.68 2.44
C GLY A 242 17.61 2.71 3.38
N MET A 243 17.48 4.01 3.10
CA MET A 243 17.90 5.05 4.05
C MET A 243 16.94 5.13 5.26
N SER A 244 17.49 5.52 6.42
CA SER A 244 16.72 5.71 7.66
C SER A 244 16.27 7.15 7.84
N GLY A 245 15.22 7.37 8.64
CA GLY A 245 14.71 8.71 8.97
C GLY A 245 13.87 9.41 7.90
N CYS A 246 13.63 8.78 6.76
CA CYS A 246 12.87 9.31 5.63
C CYS A 246 11.95 8.24 5.04
N ASP A 247 11.16 8.61 4.03
CA ASP A 247 10.31 7.72 3.25
C ASP A 247 11.14 6.93 2.24
N GLY A 248 11.44 5.69 2.63
CA GLY A 248 12.22 4.76 1.81
C GLY A 248 11.45 4.27 0.58
N TYR A 249 10.12 4.26 0.59
CA TYR A 249 9.30 3.75 -0.51
C TYR A 249 9.19 4.78 -1.65
N ALA A 250 9.21 6.08 -1.33
CA ALA A 250 9.01 7.15 -2.30
C ALA A 250 9.95 7.11 -3.52
N PRO A 251 11.27 6.83 -3.41
CA PRO A 251 12.15 6.71 -4.58
C PRO A 251 11.72 5.66 -5.60
N ILE A 252 11.05 4.59 -5.16
CA ILE A 252 10.60 3.49 -6.02
C ILE A 252 9.18 3.74 -6.52
N TYR A 253 8.28 4.16 -5.64
CA TYR A 253 6.85 4.19 -5.94
C TYR A 253 6.32 5.56 -6.35
N LEU A 254 6.96 6.63 -5.89
CA LEU A 254 6.62 8.01 -6.24
C LEU A 254 7.68 8.67 -7.13
N GLY A 255 8.77 7.97 -7.44
CA GLY A 255 9.81 8.42 -8.35
C GLY A 255 9.31 8.44 -9.78
N GLY A 256 9.42 9.60 -10.44
CA GLY A 256 9.02 9.82 -11.83
C GLY A 256 8.72 11.29 -12.10
N ASP A 257 8.70 11.67 -13.37
CA ASP A 257 8.18 12.96 -13.82
C ASP A 257 7.08 12.72 -14.88
N PRO A 258 5.80 12.94 -14.53
CA PRO A 258 4.69 12.69 -15.44
C PRO A 258 4.68 13.61 -16.68
N LYS A 259 5.55 14.61 -16.73
CA LYS A 259 5.70 15.57 -17.84
C LYS A 259 6.77 15.15 -18.83
N ASP A 260 7.63 14.21 -18.49
CA ASP A 260 8.67 13.72 -19.38
C ASP A 260 8.18 12.50 -20.19
N PRO A 261 8.87 12.10 -21.28
CA PRO A 261 8.43 10.99 -22.13
C PRO A 261 8.83 9.60 -21.59
N LYS A 262 9.59 9.53 -20.49
CA LYS A 262 10.05 8.28 -19.88
C LYS A 262 8.98 7.81 -18.90
N PHE A 263 8.65 6.53 -18.98
CA PHE A 263 7.76 5.94 -18.00
C PHE A 263 8.55 5.52 -16.75
N ASP A 264 8.16 6.06 -15.61
CA ASP A 264 8.62 5.68 -14.29
C ASP A 264 7.46 5.12 -13.44
N SER A 265 7.80 4.38 -12.39
CA SER A 265 6.82 3.78 -11.48
C SER A 265 5.89 4.82 -10.83
N GLY A 266 6.39 6.03 -10.57
CA GLY A 266 5.60 7.16 -10.07
C GLY A 266 4.57 7.71 -11.06
N ASP A 267 4.69 7.40 -12.35
CA ASP A 267 3.74 7.88 -13.37
C ASP A 267 2.45 7.06 -13.40
N GLN A 268 2.34 6.03 -12.57
CA GLN A 268 1.12 5.23 -12.47
C GLN A 268 0.01 5.98 -11.74
N GLY A 269 -1.25 5.64 -12.03
CA GLY A 269 -2.43 6.29 -11.47
C GLY A 269 -2.90 5.69 -10.14
N TYR A 270 -4.11 6.08 -9.74
CA TYR A 270 -4.76 5.53 -8.55
C TYR A 270 -5.04 4.02 -8.67
N ASP A 271 -5.28 3.53 -9.89
CA ASP A 271 -5.53 2.13 -10.15
C ASP A 271 -4.39 1.24 -9.64
N MET A 272 -3.16 1.55 -10.04
CA MET A 272 -1.98 0.84 -9.58
C MET A 272 -1.59 1.21 -8.15
N LEU A 273 -1.91 2.41 -7.66
CA LEU A 273 -1.69 2.74 -6.25
C LEU A 273 -2.57 1.89 -5.32
N LEU A 274 -3.86 1.74 -5.65
CA LEU A 274 -4.79 0.92 -4.87
C LEU A 274 -4.42 -0.56 -4.97
N GLU A 275 -3.90 -0.99 -6.12
CA GLU A 275 -3.42 -2.36 -6.35
C GLU A 275 -2.24 -2.64 -5.42
N GLU A 276 -1.25 -1.74 -5.34
CA GLU A 276 -0.13 -1.88 -4.41
C GLU A 276 -0.60 -1.94 -2.95
N VAL A 277 -1.59 -1.14 -2.56
CA VAL A 277 -2.20 -1.25 -1.21
C VAL A 277 -2.71 -2.67 -0.99
N ALA A 278 -3.44 -3.25 -1.94
CA ALA A 278 -3.94 -4.62 -1.82
C ALA A 278 -2.79 -5.65 -1.69
N GLN A 279 -1.69 -5.47 -2.43
CA GLN A 279 -0.54 -6.37 -2.32
C GLN A 279 0.23 -6.22 -1.01
N TYR A 280 0.34 -5.02 -0.46
CA TYR A 280 0.91 -4.84 0.88
C TYR A 280 0.02 -5.39 1.99
N VAL A 281 -1.31 -5.40 1.82
CA VAL A 281 -2.22 -6.15 2.71
C VAL A 281 -1.90 -7.64 2.66
N ASN A 282 -1.70 -8.19 1.46
CA ASN A 282 -1.32 -9.59 1.27
C ASN A 282 0.03 -9.91 1.94
N SER A 283 1.04 -9.04 1.80
CA SER A 283 2.33 -9.16 2.49
C SER A 283 2.18 -9.20 4.00
N LEU A 284 1.45 -8.24 4.60
CA LEU A 284 1.24 -8.21 6.04
C LEU A 284 0.52 -9.47 6.54
N ALA A 285 -0.47 -9.96 5.81
CA ALA A 285 -1.19 -11.19 6.16
C ALA A 285 -0.27 -12.43 6.18
N VAL A 286 0.64 -12.54 5.20
CA VAL A 286 1.64 -13.61 5.15
C VAL A 286 2.65 -13.48 6.28
N ASP A 287 3.18 -12.28 6.50
CA ASP A 287 4.17 -12.05 7.56
C ASP A 287 3.56 -12.28 8.95
N TYR A 288 2.27 -11.95 9.14
CA TYR A 288 1.51 -12.35 10.32
C TYR A 288 1.39 -13.88 10.44
N ALA A 289 1.02 -14.57 9.37
CA ALA A 289 0.87 -16.03 9.33
C ALA A 289 2.17 -16.79 9.70
N PHE A 290 3.33 -16.21 9.40
CA PHE A 290 4.64 -16.87 9.62
C PHE A 290 5.58 -16.08 10.53
N ALA A 291 5.06 -15.21 11.40
CA ALA A 291 5.87 -14.38 12.31
C ALA A 291 6.75 -15.20 13.28
N ASP A 292 6.35 -16.44 13.59
CA ASP A 292 7.11 -17.42 14.37
C ASP A 292 8.33 -17.98 13.62
N HIS A 293 8.33 -17.91 12.30
CA HIS A 293 9.44 -18.31 11.42
C HIS A 293 10.35 -17.16 11.00
N SER A 294 10.01 -15.92 11.34
CA SER A 294 10.91 -14.78 11.15
C SER A 294 11.96 -14.70 12.26
N GLN A 295 13.22 -14.65 11.85
CA GLN A 295 14.37 -14.46 12.74
C GLN A 295 14.59 -12.99 13.11
N PHE A 296 14.19 -12.08 12.22
CA PHE A 296 14.43 -10.64 12.35
C PHE A 296 13.13 -9.86 12.31
N SER A 297 13.19 -8.59 12.70
CA SER A 297 12.05 -7.69 12.51
C SER A 297 11.98 -7.28 11.04
N THR A 298 10.76 -7.19 10.51
CA THR A 298 10.48 -6.78 9.13
C THR A 298 9.70 -5.47 9.13
N SER A 299 9.64 -4.82 7.97
CA SER A 299 8.86 -3.60 7.72
C SER A 299 7.47 -3.91 7.15
N ALA A 300 6.85 -5.03 7.55
CA ALA A 300 5.57 -5.46 7.00
C ALA A 300 4.42 -4.47 7.31
N GLU A 301 4.29 -4.06 8.59
CA GLU A 301 3.34 -3.00 8.98
C GLU A 301 3.71 -1.66 8.34
N ASP A 302 5.01 -1.35 8.30
CA ASP A 302 5.51 -0.10 7.75
C ASP A 302 5.11 0.07 6.27
N GLY A 303 5.21 -1.00 5.48
CA GLY A 303 4.82 -1.02 4.08
C GLY A 303 3.34 -0.67 3.90
N ILE A 304 2.43 -1.45 4.50
CA ILE A 304 1.00 -1.17 4.32
C ILE A 304 0.60 0.20 4.85
N LEU A 305 1.13 0.67 5.99
CA LEU A 305 0.81 2.00 6.51
C LEU A 305 1.30 3.11 5.57
N THR A 306 2.46 2.94 4.95
CA THR A 306 2.98 3.87 3.93
C THR A 306 2.03 3.95 2.74
N PHE A 307 1.54 2.81 2.24
CA PHE A 307 0.62 2.80 1.10
C PHE A 307 -0.78 3.30 1.43
N LEU A 308 -1.29 3.08 2.65
CA LEU A 308 -2.53 3.72 3.12
C LEU A 308 -2.37 5.26 3.19
N TRP A 309 -1.19 5.73 3.61
CA TRP A 309 -0.88 7.16 3.62
C TRP A 309 -0.82 7.73 2.21
N TYR A 310 -0.17 7.05 1.26
CA TYR A 310 -0.16 7.46 -0.14
C TYR A 310 -1.56 7.47 -0.76
N MET A 311 -2.36 6.43 -0.51
CA MET A 311 -3.73 6.33 -1.03
C MET A 311 -4.60 7.49 -0.54
N THR A 312 -4.56 7.80 0.74
CA THR A 312 -5.35 8.91 1.31
C THR A 312 -4.84 10.28 0.85
N ARG A 313 -3.52 10.47 0.70
CA ARG A 313 -2.95 11.67 0.06
C ARG A 313 -3.40 11.84 -1.38
N TYR A 314 -3.44 10.75 -2.15
CA TYR A 314 -3.94 10.80 -3.52
C TYR A 314 -5.40 11.24 -3.57
N LEU A 315 -6.27 10.68 -2.72
CA LEU A 315 -7.67 11.08 -2.62
C LEU A 315 -7.81 12.55 -2.23
N HIS A 316 -7.03 13.01 -1.26
CA HIS A 316 -7.03 14.41 -0.83
C HIS A 316 -6.59 15.37 -1.96
N LEU A 317 -5.51 15.04 -2.66
CA LEU A 317 -5.02 15.80 -3.79
C LEU A 317 -6.04 15.78 -4.95
N ALA A 318 -6.68 14.64 -5.18
CA ALA A 318 -7.78 14.53 -6.13
C ALA A 318 -8.91 15.50 -5.77
N ARG A 319 -9.36 15.54 -4.52
CA ARG A 319 -10.46 16.41 -4.10
C ARG A 319 -10.11 17.89 -4.26
N THR A 320 -8.90 18.27 -3.86
CA THR A 320 -8.51 19.68 -3.72
C THR A 320 -7.96 20.28 -5.02
N GLN A 321 -7.30 19.49 -5.86
CA GLN A 321 -6.60 19.98 -7.05
C GLN A 321 -7.04 19.31 -8.35
N HIS A 322 -7.65 18.12 -8.30
CA HIS A 322 -8.14 17.39 -9.48
C HIS A 322 -9.62 16.96 -9.34
N PRO A 323 -10.57 17.90 -9.13
CA PRO A 323 -11.93 17.56 -8.72
C PRO A 323 -12.70 16.64 -9.68
N ALA A 324 -12.36 16.65 -10.98
CA ALA A 324 -12.92 15.71 -11.94
C ALA A 324 -12.50 14.25 -11.65
N VAL A 325 -11.25 14.03 -11.25
CA VAL A 325 -10.72 12.73 -10.80
C VAL A 325 -11.43 12.29 -9.53
N TYR A 326 -11.57 13.18 -8.55
CA TYR A 326 -12.28 12.86 -7.31
C TYR A 326 -13.75 12.53 -7.54
N THR A 327 -14.44 13.28 -8.40
CA THR A 327 -15.83 13.01 -8.77
C THR A 327 -15.98 11.64 -9.42
N TYR A 328 -15.03 11.25 -10.25
CA TYR A 328 -15.02 9.93 -10.86
C TYR A 328 -14.78 8.81 -9.83
N LEU A 329 -13.76 8.97 -8.99
CA LEU A 329 -13.39 8.02 -7.94
C LEU A 329 -14.51 7.81 -6.92
N SER A 330 -15.02 8.91 -6.36
CA SER A 330 -16.01 8.88 -5.30
C SER A 330 -17.41 8.60 -5.82
N GLY A 331 -17.74 9.04 -7.04
CA GLY A 331 -19.05 8.80 -7.66
C GLY A 331 -19.23 7.38 -8.21
N ASN A 332 -18.14 6.71 -8.61
CA ASN A 332 -18.20 5.35 -9.16
C ASN A 332 -18.26 4.29 -8.03
N PRO A 333 -19.34 3.49 -7.93
CA PRO A 333 -19.47 2.49 -6.87
C PRO A 333 -18.34 1.47 -6.85
N CYS A 334 -17.79 1.07 -8.01
CA CYS A 334 -16.69 0.11 -8.06
C CYS A 334 -15.46 0.65 -7.32
N TRP A 335 -15.01 1.85 -7.67
CA TRP A 335 -13.81 2.46 -7.07
C TRP A 335 -14.00 2.73 -5.59
N ARG A 336 -15.18 3.24 -5.21
CA ARG A 336 -15.52 3.52 -3.82
C ARG A 336 -15.56 2.24 -2.97
N GLN A 337 -16.25 1.20 -3.43
CA GLN A 337 -16.33 -0.07 -2.70
C GLN A 337 -14.99 -0.80 -2.66
N ALA A 338 -14.23 -0.82 -3.76
CA ALA A 338 -12.88 -1.41 -3.77
C ALA A 338 -11.97 -0.70 -2.77
N THR A 339 -11.96 0.64 -2.77
CA THR A 339 -11.16 1.44 -1.83
C THR A 339 -11.54 1.14 -0.38
N LEU A 340 -12.85 1.15 -0.06
CA LEU A 340 -13.33 0.87 1.30
C LEU A 340 -13.04 -0.58 1.72
N SER A 341 -13.28 -1.57 0.86
CA SER A 341 -13.00 -2.97 1.20
C SER A 341 -11.51 -3.25 1.38
N ILE A 342 -10.63 -2.66 0.56
CA ILE A 342 -9.17 -2.77 0.73
C ILE A 342 -8.72 -2.07 2.02
N TRP A 343 -9.24 -0.89 2.31
CA TRP A 343 -9.00 -0.18 3.58
C TRP A 343 -9.43 -1.03 4.79
N GLY A 344 -10.63 -1.59 4.75
CA GLY A 344 -11.16 -2.49 5.78
C GLY A 344 -10.28 -3.71 6.01
N ARG A 345 -9.86 -4.37 4.93
CA ARG A 345 -8.96 -5.51 4.98
C ARG A 345 -7.57 -5.14 5.51
N ALA A 346 -7.05 -3.96 5.18
CA ALA A 346 -5.79 -3.48 5.75
C ALA A 346 -5.88 -3.34 7.27
N TRP A 347 -6.95 -2.72 7.77
CA TRP A 347 -7.17 -2.56 9.22
C TRP A 347 -7.45 -3.88 9.94
N LEU A 348 -8.13 -4.83 9.31
CA LEU A 348 -8.27 -6.20 9.83
C LEU A 348 -6.91 -6.81 10.19
N TYR A 349 -5.91 -6.68 9.32
CA TYR A 349 -4.58 -7.24 9.58
C TYR A 349 -3.73 -6.33 10.48
N LEU A 350 -3.80 -5.01 10.32
CA LEU A 350 -3.09 -4.07 11.21
C LEU A 350 -3.52 -4.17 12.67
N ASP A 351 -4.76 -4.56 12.95
CA ASP A 351 -5.26 -4.86 14.30
C ASP A 351 -4.76 -6.22 14.80
N LYS A 352 -4.71 -7.24 13.94
CA LYS A 352 -4.16 -8.57 14.29
C LYS A 352 -2.67 -8.53 14.58
N THR A 353 -1.92 -7.66 13.93
CA THR A 353 -0.47 -7.52 14.12
C THR A 353 -0.11 -6.51 15.20
N LYS A 354 -1.08 -5.79 15.76
CA LYS A 354 -0.88 -4.77 16.80
C LYS A 354 -0.06 -5.33 17.97
N GLY A 355 1.07 -4.68 18.25
CA GLY A 355 1.99 -5.07 19.32
C GLY A 355 2.99 -6.16 18.95
N ASN A 356 2.95 -6.69 17.72
CA ASN A 356 3.97 -7.61 17.23
C ASN A 356 5.20 -6.83 16.74
N ALA A 357 6.18 -6.65 17.65
CA ALA A 357 7.42 -5.94 17.36
C ALA A 357 8.25 -6.55 16.21
N LYS A 358 8.01 -7.81 15.82
CA LYS A 358 8.71 -8.41 14.67
C LYS A 358 8.20 -7.92 13.32
N LEU A 359 7.05 -7.27 13.25
CA LEU A 359 6.43 -6.86 11.99
C LEU A 359 6.45 -5.34 11.77
N ASN A 360 7.10 -4.62 12.68
CA ASN A 360 6.98 -3.18 12.79
C ASN A 360 8.34 -2.57 13.16
N LEU A 361 8.80 -1.62 12.36
CA LEU A 361 9.99 -0.81 12.67
C LEU A 361 9.62 0.63 12.99
N LYS A 362 8.61 1.19 12.30
CA LYS A 362 8.19 2.60 12.41
C LYS A 362 6.66 2.77 12.50
N GLY A 363 5.91 1.70 12.72
CA GLY A 363 4.45 1.69 12.62
C GLY A 363 3.73 2.68 13.53
N ALA A 364 4.28 3.05 14.69
CA ALA A 364 3.68 4.10 15.53
C ALA A 364 3.68 5.48 14.83
N MET A 365 4.82 5.85 14.23
CA MET A 365 4.94 7.09 13.45
C MET A 365 4.07 7.03 12.19
N LEU A 366 4.12 5.92 11.46
CA LEU A 366 3.35 5.78 10.22
C LEU A 366 1.83 5.76 10.45
N ARG A 367 1.36 5.20 11.57
CA ARG A 367 -0.05 5.31 11.98
C ARG A 367 -0.46 6.76 12.19
N GLN A 368 0.39 7.59 12.81
CA GLN A 368 0.10 9.03 12.96
C GLN A 368 -0.04 9.75 11.62
N LEU A 369 0.74 9.35 10.60
CA LEU A 369 0.60 9.89 9.24
C LEU A 369 -0.74 9.51 8.60
N VAL A 370 -1.13 8.23 8.69
CA VAL A 370 -2.41 7.73 8.18
C VAL A 370 -3.60 8.34 8.95
N ASP A 371 -3.44 8.54 10.26
CA ASP A 371 -4.46 9.07 11.16
C ASP A 371 -4.61 10.60 11.07
N HIS A 372 -3.88 11.27 10.17
CA HIS A 372 -4.03 12.70 9.96
C HIS A 372 -5.51 13.04 9.64
N PRO A 373 -6.15 14.00 10.35
CA PRO A 373 -7.58 14.24 10.21
C PRO A 373 -8.04 14.49 8.77
N ASP A 374 -7.29 15.32 8.02
CA ASP A 374 -7.60 15.63 6.62
C ASP A 374 -7.50 14.43 5.66
N LEU A 375 -6.75 13.39 6.04
CA LEU A 375 -6.57 12.18 5.26
C LEU A 375 -7.64 11.14 5.62
N LEU A 376 -7.95 10.98 6.92
CA LEU A 376 -9.06 10.15 7.37
C LEU A 376 -10.42 10.68 6.90
N ASP A 377 -10.57 11.99 6.78
CA ASP A 377 -11.79 12.62 6.24
C ASP A 377 -12.08 12.17 4.81
N GLU A 378 -11.07 11.82 4.00
CA GLU A 378 -11.31 11.26 2.67
C GLU A 378 -12.02 9.90 2.72
N ILE A 379 -11.65 9.04 3.68
CA ILE A 379 -12.37 7.76 3.90
C ILE A 379 -13.78 8.03 4.42
N GLN A 380 -13.97 9.00 5.32
CA GLN A 380 -15.31 9.35 5.81
C GLN A 380 -16.22 9.90 4.70
N ARG A 381 -15.69 10.71 3.78
CA ARG A 381 -16.44 11.19 2.61
C ARG A 381 -16.88 10.04 1.72
N LEU A 382 -16.01 9.06 1.48
CA LEU A 382 -16.38 7.87 0.71
C LEU A 382 -17.50 7.07 1.41
N ARG A 383 -17.45 6.92 2.73
CA ARG A 383 -18.53 6.26 3.49
C ARG A 383 -19.86 7.02 3.41
N GLN A 384 -19.83 8.34 3.53
CA GLN A 384 -21.03 9.18 3.37
C GLN A 384 -21.66 9.02 1.98
N ILE A 385 -20.83 9.01 0.93
CA ILE A 385 -21.31 8.81 -0.46
C ILE A 385 -21.84 7.39 -0.66
N GLU A 386 -21.26 6.39 0.00
CA GLU A 386 -21.79 5.02 0.01
C GLU A 386 -23.14 4.90 0.75
N GLY A 387 -23.47 5.87 1.61
CA GLY A 387 -24.73 5.90 2.35
C GLY A 387 -24.73 5.04 3.61
N CYS A 388 -23.55 4.78 4.19
CA CYS A 388 -23.40 3.97 5.40
C CYS A 388 -23.16 4.79 6.68
N LEU A 389 -23.23 6.12 6.58
CA LEU A 389 -23.11 7.10 7.67
C LEU A 389 -24.25 8.11 7.68
#